data_AF-A0A934TKP4-F1
#
_entry.id   AF-A0A934TKP4-F1
#
_cell.length_a   1.000
_cell.length_b   1.000
_cell.length_c   1.000
_cell.angle_alpha   90.00
_cell.angle_beta   90.00
_cell.angle_gamma   90.00
#
_symmetry.space_group_name_H-M   'P 1'
#
loop_
_entity.id
_entity.type
_entity.pdbx_description
1 polymer ?
#
loop_
_entity_poly.entity_id
_entity_poly.type
_entity_poly.pdbx_seq_one_letter_code
_entity_poly.pdbx_strand_id
1 'polypeptide(L)' 'MSTTTIRIDHAALPDQFDRSRPDDVAEAIEAALREDGIAAEASDVISHLMIELPTAQLAAASAALPGMGLT' A
#
# COMPACT_ATOMS: atom_id res chain seq x y z
N MET A 1 -16.66 9.03 8.21
CA MET A 1 -15.21 9.27 8.12
C MET A 1 -14.84 9.27 6.64
N SER A 2 -13.96 10.17 6.21
CA SER A 2 -13.47 10.17 4.83
C SER A 2 -12.28 9.23 4.72
N THR A 3 -12.37 8.28 3.81
CA THR A 3 -11.25 7.43 3.40
C THR A 3 -10.73 7.90 2.05
N THR A 4 -9.45 7.61 1.81
CA THR A 4 -8.79 7.86 0.54
C THR A 4 -8.11 6.58 0.11
N THR A 5 -8.12 6.35 -1.20
CA THR A 5 -7.52 5.18 -1.82
C THR A 5 -6.24 5.58 -2.55
N ILE A 6 -5.13 4.92 -2.23
CA ILE A 6 -3.90 4.96 -3.01
C ILE A 6 -3.90 3.74 -3.94
N ARG A 7 -3.46 3.94 -5.18
CA ARG A 7 -3.41 2.91 -6.21
C ARG A 7 -1.96 2.68 -6.59
N ILE A 8 -1.51 1.43 -6.51
CA ILE A 8 -0.15 1.04 -6.88
C ILE A 8 -0.23 0.08 -8.05
N ASP A 9 0.27 0.50 -9.21
CA ASP A 9 0.34 -0.38 -10.37
C ASP A 9 1.26 -1.57 -10.10
N HIS A 10 0.88 -2.77 -10.52
CA HIS A 10 1.74 -3.96 -10.38
C HIS A 10 3.10 -3.80 -11.06
N ALA A 11 3.17 -2.98 -12.12
CA ALA A 11 4.40 -2.64 -12.80
C ALA A 11 5.33 -1.73 -11.97
N ALA A 12 4.78 -0.97 -11.01
CA ALA A 12 5.52 -0.11 -10.10
C ALA A 12 5.97 -0.84 -8.82
N LEU A 13 5.50 -2.08 -8.59
CA LEU A 13 5.98 -2.90 -7.48
C LEU A 13 7.47 -3.21 -7.67
N PRO A 14 8.32 -2.96 -6.66
CA PRO A 14 9.71 -3.39 -6.66
C PRO A 14 9.89 -4.90 -6.86
N ASP A 15 11.03 -5.31 -7.40
CA ASP A 15 11.35 -6.72 -7.64
C ASP A 15 11.49 -7.55 -6.35
N GLN A 16 11.59 -6.90 -5.19
CA GLN A 16 11.59 -7.57 -3.88
C GLN A 16 10.22 -8.16 -3.52
N PHE A 17 9.14 -7.67 -4.12
CA PHE A 17 7.79 -8.18 -3.92
C PHE A 17 7.54 -9.33 -4.89
N ASP A 18 7.05 -10.46 -4.35
CA ASP A 18 6.64 -11.59 -5.18
C ASP A 18 5.33 -11.25 -5.90
N ARG A 19 5.44 -10.75 -7.14
CA ARG A 19 4.29 -10.42 -7.99
C ARG A 19 3.40 -11.63 -8.30
N SER A 20 3.85 -12.87 -8.03
CA SER A 20 3.04 -14.08 -8.15
C SER A 20 2.05 -14.24 -6.99
N ARG A 21 2.27 -13.51 -5.89
CA ARG A 21 1.47 -13.57 -4.66
C ARG A 21 1.06 -12.14 -4.23
N PRO A 22 0.17 -11.49 -4.99
CA PRO A 22 -0.19 -10.10 -4.75
C PRO A 22 -0.89 -9.89 -3.39
N ASP A 23 -1.59 -10.90 -2.87
CA ASP A 23 -2.15 -10.87 -1.52
C ASP A 23 -1.07 -10.76 -0.43
N ASP A 24 0.02 -11.51 -0.55
CA ASP A 24 1.17 -11.41 0.37
C ASP A 24 1.83 -10.03 0.28
N VAL A 25 1.88 -9.45 -0.92
CA VAL A 25 2.38 -8.08 -1.14
C VAL A 25 1.49 -7.06 -0.46
N ALA A 26 0.18 -7.20 -0.57
CA ALA A 26 -0.78 -6.33 0.10
C ALA A 26 -0.64 -6.42 1.63
N GLU A 27 -0.57 -7.63 2.18
CA GLU A 27 -0.36 -7.85 3.62
C GLU A 27 0.96 -7.22 4.11
N ALA A 28 2.05 -7.34 3.34
CA ALA A 28 3.33 -6.73 3.67
C ALA A 28 3.25 -5.19 3.70
N ILE A 29 2.55 -4.58 2.75
CA ILE A 29 2.34 -3.13 2.70
C ILE A 29 1.48 -2.66 3.89
N GLU A 30 0.40 -3.39 4.21
CA GLU A 30 -0.40 -3.09 5.41
C GLU A 30 0.44 -3.14 6.68
N ALA A 31 1.24 -4.20 6.85
CA ALA A 31 2.06 -4.39 8.03
C ALA A 31 3.05 -3.23 8.20
N ALA A 32 3.73 -2.84 7.13
CA ALA A 32 4.68 -1.74 7.16
C ALA A 32 4.01 -0.39 7.46
N LEU A 33 2.85 -0.09 6.86
CA LEU A 33 2.07 1.11 7.19
C LEU A 33 1.59 1.09 8.66
N ARG A 34 1.22 -0.08 9.17
CA ARG A 34 0.77 -0.27 10.56
C ARG A 34 1.90 -0.06 11.57
N GLU A 35 3.13 -0.48 11.24
CA GLU A 35 4.33 -0.19 12.03
C GLU A 35 4.58 1.33 12.15
N ASP A 36 4.25 2.09 11.11
CA ASP A 36 4.28 3.56 11.09
C ASP A 36 3.05 4.22 11.74
N GLY A 37 2.13 3.43 12.33
CA GLY A 37 0.92 3.92 12.99
C GLY A 37 -0.19 4.37 12.03
N ILE A 38 -0.11 3.96 10.76
CA ILE A 38 -1.09 4.27 9.72
C ILE A 38 -2.11 3.14 9.66
N ALA A 39 -3.39 3.47 9.83
CA ALA A 39 -4.47 2.50 9.72
C ALA A 39 -4.83 2.34 8.24
N ALA A 40 -4.15 1.43 7.56
CA ALA A 40 -4.39 1.12 6.16
C ALA A 40 -4.86 -0.33 5.97
N GLU A 41 -5.72 -0.52 4.99
CA GLU A 41 -6.15 -1.81 4.46
C GLU A 41 -5.67 -1.89 3.01
N ALA A 42 -4.88 -2.90 2.67
CA ALA A 42 -4.36 -3.12 1.34
C ALA A 42 -4.92 -4.42 0.77
N SER A 43 -5.28 -4.39 -0.50
CA SER A 43 -5.84 -5.55 -1.20
C SER A 43 -5.40 -5.56 -2.65
N ASP A 44 -5.27 -6.76 -3.21
CA ASP A 44 -5.09 -6.93 -4.64
C ASP A 44 -6.41 -6.75 -5.38
N VAL A 45 -6.41 -5.96 -6.45
CA VAL A 45 -7.50 -5.94 -7.42
C VAL A 45 -6.93 -6.20 -8.81
N ILE A 46 -7.76 -6.72 -9.73
CA ILE A 46 -7.36 -7.19 -11.08
C ILE A 46 -6.40 -6.27 -11.86
N SER A 47 -6.41 -4.96 -11.58
CA SER A 47 -5.59 -3.97 -12.28
C SER A 47 -4.42 -3.40 -11.47
N HIS A 48 -4.50 -3.38 -10.14
CA HIS A 48 -3.56 -2.68 -9.27
C HIS A 48 -3.73 -3.14 -7.82
N LEU A 49 -2.76 -2.83 -6.99
CA LEU A 49 -2.90 -2.96 -5.54
C LEU A 49 -3.58 -1.71 -4.98
N MET A 50 -4.63 -1.93 -4.21
CA MET A 50 -5.45 -0.88 -3.62
C MET A 50 -5.10 -0.73 -2.15
N ILE A 51 -4.85 0.49 -1.69
CA ILE A 51 -4.63 0.80 -0.27
C ILE A 51 -5.68 1.81 0.17
N GLU A 52 -6.57 1.42 1.07
CA GLU A 52 -7.57 2.27 1.69
C GLU A 52 -7.10 2.73 3.08
N LEU A 53 -7.20 4.02 3.34
CA LEU A 53 -6.80 4.60 4.62
C LEU A 53 -7.59 5.87 4.94
N PRO A 54 -7.62 6.35 6.20
CA PRO A 54 -8.23 7.64 6.54
C PRO A 54 -7.58 8.79 5.78
N THR A 55 -8.37 9.69 5.18
CA THR A 55 -7.85 10.85 4.42
C THR A 55 -6.86 11.70 5.23
N ALA A 56 -7.05 11.77 6.56
CA ALA A 56 -6.14 12.46 7.46
C ALA A 56 -4.72 11.88 7.49
N GLN A 57 -4.56 10.60 7.16
CA GLN A 57 -3.28 9.88 7.14
C GLN A 57 -2.67 9.79 5.75
N LEU A 58 -3.31 10.34 4.70
CA LEU A 58 -2.80 10.32 3.33
C LEU A 58 -1.38 10.87 3.21
N ALA A 59 -1.11 12.02 3.83
CA ALA A 59 0.21 12.63 3.78
C ALA A 59 1.29 11.75 4.44
N ALA A 60 0.95 11.05 5.53
CA ALA A 60 1.86 10.14 6.21
C ALA A 60 2.10 8.87 5.37
N ALA A 61 1.03 8.26 4.85
CA ALA A 61 1.12 7.08 3.98
C ALA A 61 1.95 7.36 2.72
N SER A 62 1.68 8.46 2.03
CA SER A 62 2.46 8.85 0.84
C SER A 62 3.94 9.09 1.15
N ALA A 63 4.30 9.48 2.38
CA ALA A 63 5.69 9.64 2.79
C ALA A 63 6.37 8.30 3.19
N ALA A 64 5.59 7.31 3.63
CA ALA A 64 6.09 5.99 4.02
C ALA A 64 6.34 5.06 2.82
N LEU A 65 5.51 5.14 1.79
CA LEU A 65 5.59 4.27 0.60
C LEU A 65 6.98 4.23 -0.08
N PRO A 66 7.70 5.37 -0.26
CA PRO A 66 9.05 5.35 -0.83
C PRO A 66 10.07 4.56 0.00
N GLY A 67 9.88 4.45 1.31
CA GLY A 67 10.72 3.63 2.19
C GLY A 67 10.64 2.12 1.86
N MET A 68 9.55 1.70 1.22
CA MET A 68 9.33 0.33 0.74
C MET A 68 9.73 0.16 -0.75
N GLY A 69 10.23 1.22 -1.39
CA GLY A 69 10.54 1.25 -2.83
C GLY A 69 9.32 1.52 -3.73
N LEU A 70 8.18 1.88 -3.16
CA LEU A 70 6.94 2.16 -3.90
C LEU A 70 6.92 3.64 -4.29
N THR A 71 6.75 3.94 -5.58
CA THR A 71 6.83 5.31 -6.15
C THR A 71 5.59 5.68 -6.92
#